data_AF-A0A817PLN7-F1
#
_entry.id   AF-A0A817PLN7-F1
#
_cell.length_a   1.000
_cell.length_b   1.000
_cell.length_c   1.000
_cell.angle_alpha   90.00
_cell.angle_beta   90.00
_cell.angle_gamma   90.00
#
_symmetry.space_group_name_H-M   'P 1'
#
loop_
_entity.id
_entity.type
_entity.pdbx_description
1 polymer ?
#
loop_
_entity_poly.entity_id
_entity_poly.type
_entity_poly.pdbx_seq_one_letter_code
_entity_poly.pdbx_strand_id
1 'polypeptide(L)'
;MSDDQINRLDRVNVTPNSISHLVFTSGSTGTPKAVAIRHRNFMDYIQSHVIQMNDNVLQLSNCTFDAHFEDINAALARGAQLSLLKPGGQLNFDYLTKTIDSKEVTYIGAVPSWLSAMGKFLKENSQFQGRMRKVRIWYLGGKSLRIF
;
A
#
# COMPACT_ATOMS: atom_id res chain seq x y z
N MET A 1 13.76 21.25 -6.26
CA MET A 1 15.17 21.02 -5.82
C MET A 1 16.06 21.60 -6.90
N SER A 2 17.15 22.28 -6.56
CA SER A 2 18.11 22.72 -7.56
C SER A 2 18.96 21.54 -8.04
N ASP A 3 19.55 21.65 -9.22
CA ASP A 3 20.46 20.62 -9.77
C ASP A 3 21.64 20.36 -8.81
N ASP A 4 22.12 21.39 -8.11
CA ASP A 4 23.12 21.27 -7.05
C ASP A 4 22.67 20.41 -5.86
N GLN A 5 21.39 20.44 -5.51
CA GLN A 5 20.86 19.58 -4.45
C GLN A 5 20.75 18.12 -4.90
N ILE A 6 20.42 17.88 -6.17
CA ILE A 6 20.36 16.54 -6.76
C ILE A 6 21.76 15.94 -6.85
N ASN A 7 22.74 16.69 -7.36
CA ASN A 7 24.13 16.25 -7.48
C ASN A 7 24.80 15.95 -6.13
N ARG A 8 24.27 16.47 -5.01
CA ARG A 8 24.73 16.13 -3.66
C ARG A 8 24.23 14.76 -3.19
N LEU A 9 23.13 14.24 -3.75
CA LEU A 9 22.60 12.93 -3.40
C LEU A 9 23.55 11.81 -3.82
N ASP A 10 24.28 11.97 -4.92
CA ASP A 10 25.28 11.00 -5.41
C ASP A 10 26.44 10.79 -4.42
N ARG A 11 26.62 11.71 -3.48
CA ARG A 11 27.66 11.65 -2.43
C ARG A 11 27.16 11.04 -1.13
N VAL A 12 25.86 10.74 -1.03
CA VAL A 12 25.28 10.13 0.18
C VAL A 12 25.58 8.64 0.17
N ASN A 13 26.38 8.19 1.13
CA ASN A 13 26.59 6.76 1.34
C ASN A 13 25.37 6.13 2.02
N VAL A 14 24.53 5.43 1.25
CA VAL A 14 23.37 4.70 1.76
C VAL A 14 23.77 3.26 2.02
N THR A 15 23.59 2.80 3.26
CA THR A 15 23.85 1.42 3.67
C THR A 15 22.53 0.74 4.09
N PRO A 16 22.48 -0.60 4.19
CA PRO A 16 21.29 -1.28 4.72
C PRO A 16 20.91 -0.85 6.15
N ASN A 17 21.85 -0.28 6.91
CA ASN A 17 21.62 0.26 8.25
C ASN A 17 21.15 1.72 8.24
N SER A 18 21.19 2.42 7.11
CA SER A 18 20.68 3.79 7.02
C SER A 18 19.17 3.83 7.25
N ILE A 19 18.67 4.91 7.87
CA ILE A 19 17.23 5.14 8.03
C ILE A 19 16.64 5.38 6.64
N SER A 20 15.60 4.61 6.31
CA SER A 20 14.85 4.74 5.06
C SER A 20 13.70 5.73 5.22
N HIS A 21 12.91 5.60 6.29
CA HIS A 21 11.77 6.47 6.54
C HIS A 21 11.40 6.49 8.04
N LEU A 22 10.63 7.51 8.41
CA LEU A 22 10.06 7.67 9.74
C LEU A 22 8.54 7.55 9.65
N VAL A 23 7.95 6.75 10.53
CA VAL A 23 6.50 6.66 10.68
C VAL A 23 6.12 7.28 12.02
N PHE A 24 5.30 8.32 11.98
CA PHE A 24 4.82 8.99 13.18
C PHE A 24 3.52 8.35 13.65
N THR A 25 3.46 7.99 14.92
CA THR A 25 2.26 7.42 15.55
C THR A 25 1.80 8.27 16.72
N SER A 26 0.53 8.16 17.10
CA SER A 26 0.02 8.80 18.32
C SER A 26 0.79 8.28 19.54
N GLY A 27 1.33 9.19 20.35
CA GLY A 27 1.92 8.86 21.63
C GLY A 27 0.88 8.92 22.74
N SER A 28 0.97 8.02 23.72
CA SER A 28 0.11 8.04 24.91
C SER A 28 0.20 9.33 25.73
N THR A 29 1.27 10.10 25.56
CA THR A 29 1.52 11.38 26.23
C THR A 29 1.01 12.59 25.42
N GLY A 30 0.32 12.37 24.31
CA GLY A 30 -0.17 13.43 23.40
C GLY A 30 0.86 13.93 22.39
N THR A 31 2.14 13.64 22.58
CA THR A 31 3.21 13.95 21.60
C THR A 31 3.44 12.76 20.67
N PRO A 32 3.40 12.93 19.33
CA PRO A 32 3.69 11.86 18.39
C PRO A 32 5.10 11.29 18.58
N LYS A 33 5.24 9.96 18.44
CA LYS A 33 6.53 9.28 18.46
C LYS A 33 6.92 8.88 17.04
N ALA A 34 8.19 9.09 16.68
CA ALA A 34 8.73 8.65 15.41
C ALA A 34 9.33 7.24 15.54
N VAL A 35 8.88 6.32 14.70
CA VAL A 35 9.49 5.01 14.53
C VAL A 35 10.45 5.09 13.35
N ALA A 36 11.74 4.87 13.61
CA ALA A 36 12.78 4.90 12.58
C ALA A 36 12.95 3.52 11.93
N ILE A 37 12.60 3.43 10.64
CA ILE A 37 12.71 2.19 9.87
C ILE A 37 13.98 2.25 9.01
N ARG A 38 14.83 1.23 9.12
CA ARG A 38 16.06 1.10 8.32
C ARG A 38 15.80 0.31 7.03
N HIS A 39 16.61 0.55 6.00
CA HIS A 39 16.50 -0.14 4.71
C HIS A 39 16.44 -1.67 4.85
N ARG A 40 17.33 -2.27 5.66
CA ARG A 40 17.34 -3.73 5.89
C ARG A 40 16.00 -4.25 6.43
N ASN A 41 15.44 -3.58 7.45
CA ASN A 41 14.21 -4.02 8.10
C ASN A 41 13.04 -3.97 7.13
N PHE A 42 12.98 -2.90 6.34
CA PHE A 42 11.94 -2.73 5.36
C PHE A 42 12.07 -3.73 4.21
N MET A 43 13.28 -3.93 3.67
CA MET A 43 13.47 -4.87 2.56
C MET A 43 13.23 -6.32 2.97
N ASP A 44 13.62 -6.72 4.18
CA ASP A 44 13.31 -8.05 4.71
C ASP A 44 11.78 -8.26 4.81
N TYR A 45 11.04 -7.25 5.27
CA TYR A 45 9.58 -7.27 5.29
C TYR A 45 8.97 -7.35 3.88
N ILE A 46 9.44 -6.52 2.94
CA ILE A 46 8.98 -6.54 1.55
C ILE A 46 9.22 -7.90 0.88
N GLN A 47 10.37 -8.54 1.14
CA GLN A 47 10.66 -9.86 0.60
C GLN A 47 9.75 -10.97 1.13
N SER A 48 9.07 -10.77 2.27
CA SER A 48 8.09 -11.74 2.78
C SER A 48 6.78 -11.76 1.98
N HIS A 49 6.54 -10.78 1.12
CA HIS A 49 5.34 -10.70 0.29
C HIS A 49 5.39 -11.68 -0.89
N VAL A 50 4.24 -12.28 -1.19
CA VAL A 50 4.06 -13.30 -2.24
C VAL A 50 3.74 -12.72 -3.63
N ILE A 51 4.17 -11.48 -3.89
CA ILE A 51 3.94 -10.78 -5.16
C ILE A 51 4.87 -11.31 -6.25
N GLN A 52 4.34 -11.48 -7.45
CA GLN A 52 5.03 -11.90 -8.65
C GLN A 52 5.16 -10.75 -9.67
N MET A 53 6.10 -10.85 -10.60
CA MET A 53 6.34 -9.82 -11.63
C MET A 53 5.12 -9.53 -12.52
N ASN A 54 4.21 -10.50 -12.68
CA ASN A 54 2.98 -10.35 -13.46
C ASN A 54 1.78 -9.84 -12.63
N ASP A 55 1.98 -9.52 -11.35
CA ASP A 55 0.94 -8.89 -10.54
C ASP A 55 0.80 -7.40 -10.85
N ASN A 56 -0.41 -6.89 -10.57
CA ASN A 56 -0.67 -5.47 -10.50
C ASN A 56 -1.19 -5.14 -9.10
N VAL A 57 -0.36 -4.45 -8.34
CA VAL A 57 -0.60 -4.03 -6.95
C VAL A 57 -1.33 -2.70 -6.96
N LEU A 58 -2.43 -2.62 -6.22
CA LEU A 58 -3.12 -1.36 -6.00
C LEU A 58 -2.51 -0.59 -4.83
N GLN A 59 -2.11 0.66 -5.07
CA GLN A 59 -1.78 1.61 -4.02
C GLN A 59 -3.08 2.15 -3.40
N LEU A 60 -3.49 1.56 -2.27
CA LEU A 60 -4.75 1.88 -1.59
C LEU A 60 -4.53 2.76 -0.36
N SER A 61 -3.43 2.51 0.37
CA SER A 61 -3.19 3.06 1.70
C SER A 61 -2.85 4.55 1.66
N ASN A 62 -3.32 5.32 2.66
CA ASN A 62 -2.95 6.73 2.77
C ASN A 62 -1.46 6.86 3.16
N CYS A 63 -0.75 7.85 2.60
CA CYS A 63 0.67 8.13 2.87
C CYS A 63 1.02 8.42 4.33
N THR A 64 0.03 8.65 5.20
CA THR A 64 0.24 8.75 6.65
C THR A 64 0.48 7.41 7.34
N PHE A 65 0.23 6.28 6.67
CA PHE A 65 0.45 4.93 7.20
C PHE A 65 1.64 4.24 6.51
N ASP A 66 2.31 3.37 7.24
CA ASP A 66 3.40 2.51 6.74
C ASP A 66 2.97 1.63 5.57
N ALA A 67 1.72 1.14 5.56
CA ALA A 67 1.13 0.37 4.47
C ALA A 67 1.19 1.09 3.11
N HIS A 68 1.33 2.42 3.07
CA HIS A 68 1.58 3.15 1.81
C HIS A 68 2.92 2.80 1.18
N PHE A 69 3.98 2.71 2.00
CA PHE A 69 5.29 2.28 1.52
C PHE A 69 5.26 0.81 1.12
N GLU A 70 4.52 -0.02 1.84
CA GLU A 70 4.30 -1.42 1.50
C GLU A 70 3.68 -1.57 0.11
N ASP A 71 2.51 -0.97 -0.15
CA ASP A 71 1.82 -1.06 -1.44
C ASP A 71 2.77 -0.76 -2.62
N ILE A 72 3.59 0.27 -2.47
CA ILE A 72 4.53 0.73 -3.50
C ILE A 72 5.70 -0.24 -3.65
N ASN A 73 6.42 -0.52 -2.57
CA ASN A 73 7.70 -1.22 -2.66
C ASN A 73 7.51 -2.73 -2.83
N ALA A 74 6.39 -3.29 -2.38
CA ALA A 74 6.07 -4.69 -2.60
C ALA A 74 5.87 -4.98 -4.10
N ALA A 75 5.36 -4.01 -4.87
CA ALA A 75 5.31 -4.07 -6.32
C ALA A 75 6.70 -3.87 -6.96
N LEU A 76 7.36 -2.74 -6.64
CA LEU A 76 8.58 -2.32 -7.32
C LEU A 76 9.76 -3.28 -7.07
N ALA A 77 9.89 -3.83 -5.86
CA ALA A 77 10.95 -4.78 -5.52
C ALA A 77 10.82 -6.12 -6.27
N ARG A 78 9.66 -6.42 -6.86
CA ARG A 78 9.38 -7.65 -7.61
C ARG A 78 9.26 -7.42 -9.12
N GLY A 79 9.41 -6.18 -9.59
CA GLY A 79 9.16 -5.82 -10.98
C GLY A 79 7.69 -5.89 -11.39
N ALA A 80 6.77 -5.89 -10.41
CA ALA A 80 5.33 -5.90 -10.66
C ALA A 80 4.81 -4.51 -11.04
N GLN A 81 3.60 -4.44 -11.57
CA GLN A 81 2.95 -3.18 -11.88
C GLN A 81 2.35 -2.55 -10.60
N LEU A 82 2.41 -1.23 -10.50
CA LEU A 82 1.75 -0.45 -9.46
C LEU A 82 0.64 0.43 -10.06
N SER A 83 -0.57 0.30 -9.55
CA SER A 83 -1.71 1.14 -9.94
C SER A 83 -2.04 2.16 -8.85
N LEU A 84 -2.00 3.43 -9.21
CA LEU A 84 -2.30 4.54 -8.29
C LEU A 84 -3.75 4.98 -8.40
N LEU A 85 -4.33 5.35 -7.25
CA LEU A 85 -5.62 6.00 -7.18
C LEU A 85 -5.46 7.52 -7.22
N LYS A 86 -6.48 8.22 -7.72
CA LYS A 86 -6.61 9.67 -7.47
C LYS A 86 -6.74 9.93 -5.96
N PRO A 87 -6.35 11.11 -5.45
CA PRO A 87 -6.55 11.47 -4.05
C PRO A 87 -7.99 11.22 -3.59
N GLY A 88 -8.17 10.50 -2.48
CA GLY A 88 -9.48 10.12 -1.92
C GLY A 88 -10.21 9.00 -2.69
N GLY A 89 -9.61 8.47 -3.76
CA GLY A 89 -10.20 7.43 -4.60
C GLY A 89 -10.54 6.13 -3.85
N GLN A 90 -9.83 5.83 -2.77
CA GLN A 90 -10.04 4.65 -1.93
C GLN A 90 -11.39 4.63 -1.18
N LEU A 91 -12.10 5.77 -1.12
CA LEU A 91 -13.44 5.90 -0.51
C LEU A 91 -14.56 6.01 -1.55
N ASN A 92 -14.24 6.17 -2.84
CA ASN A 92 -15.22 6.19 -3.92
C ASN A 92 -15.27 4.81 -4.58
N PHE A 93 -16.17 3.94 -4.12
CA PHE A 93 -16.20 2.54 -4.56
C PHE A 93 -16.58 2.32 -6.03
N ASP A 94 -17.36 3.20 -6.66
CA ASP A 94 -17.58 3.09 -8.12
C ASP A 94 -16.29 3.38 -8.89
N TYR A 95 -15.62 4.51 -8.60
CA TYR A 95 -14.33 4.84 -9.20
C TYR A 95 -13.28 3.76 -8.93
N LEU A 96 -13.23 3.27 -7.70
CA LEU A 96 -12.27 2.27 -7.29
C LEU A 96 -12.47 0.95 -8.03
N THR A 97 -13.69 0.42 -8.05
CA THR A 97 -13.98 -0.83 -8.77
C THR A 97 -13.70 -0.67 -10.27
N LYS A 98 -14.01 0.49 -10.86
CA LYS A 98 -13.65 0.79 -12.26
C LYS A 98 -12.13 0.80 -12.48
N THR A 99 -11.37 1.33 -11.52
CA THR A 99 -9.90 1.34 -11.59
C THR A 99 -9.33 -0.07 -11.46
N ILE A 100 -9.84 -0.86 -10.51
CA ILE A 100 -9.47 -2.27 -10.30
C ILE A 100 -9.66 -3.08 -11.60
N ASP A 101 -10.81 -2.91 -12.26
CA ASP A 101 -11.14 -3.60 -13.50
C ASP A 101 -10.27 -3.15 -14.67
N SER A 102 -10.25 -1.84 -14.96
CA SER A 102 -9.53 -1.28 -16.11
C SER A 102 -8.01 -1.43 -16.04
N LYS A 103 -7.45 -1.56 -14.82
CA LYS A 103 -6.04 -1.82 -14.62
C LYS A 103 -5.74 -3.30 -14.40
N GLU A 104 -6.75 -4.17 -14.31
CA GLU A 104 -6.58 -5.59 -14.00
C GLU A 104 -5.79 -5.82 -12.69
N VAL A 105 -6.16 -5.11 -11.63
CA VAL A 105 -5.52 -5.25 -10.30
C VAL A 105 -5.65 -6.70 -9.81
N THR A 106 -4.54 -7.27 -9.32
CA THR A 106 -4.47 -8.65 -8.82
C THR A 106 -4.20 -8.74 -7.32
N TYR A 107 -3.59 -7.72 -6.73
CA TYR A 107 -3.19 -7.67 -5.33
C TYR A 107 -3.71 -6.39 -4.65
N ILE A 108 -4.36 -6.54 -3.50
CA ILE A 108 -4.84 -5.41 -2.68
C ILE A 108 -4.46 -5.65 -1.21
N GLY A 109 -3.68 -4.71 -0.64
CA GLY A 109 -3.51 -4.56 0.80
C GLY A 109 -4.63 -3.72 1.39
N ALA A 110 -5.27 -4.17 2.48
CA ALA A 110 -6.35 -3.43 3.12
C ALA A 110 -6.44 -3.71 4.63
N VAL A 111 -7.06 -2.80 5.36
CA VAL A 111 -7.50 -3.10 6.73
C VAL A 111 -8.82 -3.87 6.71
N PRO A 112 -9.09 -4.77 7.67
CA PRO A 112 -10.33 -5.57 7.71
C PRO A 112 -11.63 -4.74 7.60
N SER A 113 -11.69 -3.57 8.26
CA SER A 113 -12.87 -2.71 8.21
C SER A 113 -13.13 -2.14 6.81
N TRP A 114 -12.07 -1.89 6.04
CA TRP A 114 -12.18 -1.40 4.67
C TRP A 114 -12.68 -2.51 3.75
N LEU A 115 -12.12 -3.73 3.87
CA LEU A 115 -12.60 -4.90 3.13
C LEU A 115 -14.08 -5.18 3.42
N SER A 116 -14.51 -5.07 4.68
CA SER A 116 -15.91 -5.23 5.07
C SER A 116 -16.82 -4.18 4.40
N ALA A 117 -16.41 -2.91 4.39
CA ALA A 117 -17.16 -1.84 3.73
C ALA A 117 -17.28 -2.08 2.21
N MET A 118 -16.18 -2.47 1.55
CA MET A 118 -16.19 -2.86 0.14
C MET A 118 -17.12 -4.06 -0.11
N GLY A 119 -17.05 -5.09 0.74
CA GLY A 119 -17.92 -6.26 0.65
C GLY A 119 -19.41 -5.91 0.78
N LYS A 120 -19.77 -5.01 1.71
CA LYS A 120 -21.13 -4.49 1.84
C LYS A 120 -21.57 -3.76 0.56
N PHE A 121 -20.74 -2.85 0.05
CA PHE A 121 -21.02 -2.13 -1.19
C PHE A 121 -21.28 -3.07 -2.37
N LEU A 122 -20.44 -4.10 -2.54
CA LEU A 122 -20.58 -5.08 -3.63
C LEU A 122 -21.82 -5.98 -3.47
N LYS A 123 -22.25 -6.28 -2.24
CA LYS A 123 -23.51 -7.00 -1.98
C LYS A 123 -24.73 -6.16 -2.35
N GLU A 124 -24.71 -4.87 -2.01
CA GLU A 124 -25.79 -3.93 -2.32
C GLU A 124 -25.82 -3.52 -3.80
N ASN A 125 -24.70 -3.66 -4.50
CA ASN A 125 -24.54 -3.21 -5.89
C ASN A 125 -23.87 -4.31 -6.75
N SER A 126 -24.61 -5.38 -7.01
CA SER A 126 -24.12 -6.59 -7.67
C SER A 126 -23.50 -6.35 -9.06
N GLN A 127 -23.91 -5.29 -9.76
CA GLN A 127 -23.35 -4.90 -11.06
C GLN A 127 -21.84 -4.61 -11.01
N PHE A 128 -21.28 -4.27 -9.84
CA PHE A 128 -19.85 -4.01 -9.69
C PHE A 128 -19.03 -5.27 -9.35
N GLN A 129 -19.65 -6.39 -8.97
CA GLN A 129 -18.92 -7.60 -8.57
C GLN A 129 -18.01 -8.14 -9.68
N GLY A 130 -18.44 -8.02 -10.94
CA GLY A 130 -17.65 -8.42 -12.11
C GLY A 130 -16.30 -7.71 -12.20
N ARG A 131 -16.21 -6.47 -11.72
CA ARG A 131 -15.00 -5.64 -11.74
C ARG A 131 -13.90 -6.13 -10.79
N MET A 132 -14.23 -7.02 -9.85
CA MET A 132 -13.28 -7.53 -8.85
C MET A 132 -12.65 -8.87 -9.25
N ARG A 133 -13.04 -9.45 -10.38
CA ARG A 133 -12.69 -10.84 -10.76
C ARG A 133 -11.19 -11.12 -10.90
N LYS A 134 -10.40 -10.09 -11.20
CA LYS A 134 -8.94 -10.21 -11.38
C LYS A 134 -8.18 -10.17 -10.04
N VAL A 135 -8.80 -9.69 -8.97
CA VAL A 135 -8.18 -9.63 -7.64
C VAL A 135 -8.06 -11.05 -7.10
N ARG A 136 -6.83 -11.53 -6.95
CA ARG A 136 -6.51 -12.88 -6.48
C ARG A 136 -5.97 -12.89 -5.06
N ILE A 137 -5.30 -11.82 -4.65
CA ILE A 137 -4.61 -11.75 -3.36
C ILE A 137 -5.14 -10.55 -2.57
N TRP A 138 -5.63 -10.86 -1.37
CA TRP A 138 -5.98 -9.87 -0.34
C TRP A 138 -4.99 -10.01 0.81
N TYR A 139 -4.24 -8.96 1.08
CA TYR A 139 -3.41 -8.86 2.28
C TYR A 139 -4.10 -8.00 3.32
N LEU A 140 -4.23 -8.52 4.54
CA LEU A 140 -4.99 -7.86 5.61
C LEU A 140 -4.11 -7.64 6.84
N GLY A 141 -4.13 -6.41 7.35
CA GLY A 141 -3.35 -6.02 8.52
C GLY A 141 -3.97 -4.87 9.32
N GLY A 142 -3.30 -4.50 10.41
CA GLY A 142 -3.61 -3.28 11.20
C GLY A 142 -4.81 -3.36 12.16
N LYS A 143 -5.74 -4.32 12.01
CA LYS A 143 -6.84 -4.57 12.96
C LYS A 143 -7.18 -6.05 13.03
N SER A 144 -7.88 -6.47 14.09
CA SER A 144 -8.43 -7.81 14.20
C SER A 144 -9.42 -8.08 13.07
N LEU A 145 -9.28 -9.21 12.40
CA LEU A 145 -10.26 -9.74 11.47
C LEU A 145 -11.30 -10.56 12.25
N ARG A 146 -12.57 -10.13 12.20
CA ARG A 146 -13.67 -10.93 12.73
C ARG A 146 -14.28 -11.74 11.60
N ILE A 147 -14.08 -13.05 11.67
CA ILE A 147 -14.74 -14.02 10.83
C ILE A 147 -15.73 -14.70 11.77
N PHE A 148 -17.03 -14.53 11.51
CA PHE A 148 -18.18 -14.97 12.34
C PHE A 148 -18.54 -14.05 13.52
#